data_AF-A0A1Y3YJB2-F1
#
_entry.id   AF-A0A1Y3YJB2-F1
#
_cell.length_a   1.000
_cell.length_b   1.000
_cell.length_c   1.000
_cell.angle_alpha   90.00
_cell.angle_beta   90.00
_cell.angle_gamma   90.00
#
_symmetry.space_group_name_H-M   'P 1'
#
loop_
_entity.id
_entity.type
_entity.pdbx_description
1 polymer ?
#
loop_
_entity_poly.entity_id
_entity_poly.type
_entity_poly.pdbx_seq_one_letter_code
_entity_poly.pdbx_strand_id
1 'polypeptide(L)'
;MENIRLLDCTLRDGGYINQWGFGEKTIRSIASRLTEAGTDIIEVGFLRNCTWDKDKTLFPSIKKLKKILPANSGSTRFAAMALHNQYDVEKLEPCDGSIDIIRVTFHDYDIEEGLVFCEKVKEKGYQLFVNPINIMGYSDRQLLKLLEKVNRLHPYGFSIVDTFGSMTGRELTRIYSLCENNLEKDIVLGLHLHENMAQSFSLAQSFLKMREQARSCVLDASLNGMGRVPGNLCIELIMDYLNKHFGKSYDIDPVLDAIEEYISPIKKQEPWGYMAEYFLSAKYNLHRNYAEYLLTKGALSSRDMHRILQMIPEEKKSAFDQNYIEYLYHQYENHTVSDEKTLDALRKAFRDKKALLLAPGPGLKEYRKQVEDYQRAHRPVPISVNFFYDHQEEGYAFFSNSKRFQEYRSLRKPGVQVILTSNITTGIRPDDHVINLYRLSQEETERGNSGILLLRLLLLLGVREGALAGFDGYIEGEENYLEGYFGRFASAPLGDNRKIARELKKLGGKMRLTFVTPSAYEEEM
;
A
#
# COMPACT_ATOMS: atom_id res chain seq x y z
N MET A 1 -25.03 29.96 6.96
CA MET A 1 -25.27 28.53 6.67
C MET A 1 -24.90 28.16 5.23
N GLU A 2 -25.07 29.07 4.25
CA GLU A 2 -24.55 28.93 2.86
C GLU A 2 -23.01 28.80 2.75
N ASN A 3 -22.29 29.08 3.83
CA ASN A 3 -20.83 29.13 3.89
C ASN A 3 -20.15 27.75 4.00
N ILE A 4 -20.92 26.64 3.95
CA ILE A 4 -20.38 25.28 4.00
C ILE A 4 -20.76 24.58 2.71
N ARG A 5 -19.79 24.02 1.99
CA ARG A 5 -20.02 23.29 0.76
C ARG A 5 -19.31 21.94 0.80
N LEU A 6 -19.90 20.94 0.16
CA LEU A 6 -19.28 19.64 -0.07
C LEU A 6 -18.75 19.56 -1.50
N LEU A 7 -17.57 18.98 -1.63
CA LEU A 7 -16.98 18.60 -2.90
C LEU A 7 -16.83 17.08 -2.96
N ASP A 8 -17.45 16.45 -3.96
CA ASP A 8 -17.15 15.07 -4.30
C ASP A 8 -15.89 15.00 -5.16
N CYS A 9 -14.95 14.13 -4.79
CA CYS A 9 -13.73 13.85 -5.54
C CYS A 9 -13.62 12.41 -6.01
N THR A 10 -14.73 11.65 -6.06
CA THR A 10 -14.75 10.23 -6.46
C THR A 10 -14.17 10.03 -7.86
N LEU A 11 -14.58 10.88 -8.82
CA LEU A 11 -14.14 10.78 -10.22
C LEU A 11 -12.71 11.30 -10.45
N ARG A 12 -12.09 11.95 -9.46
CA ARG A 12 -10.69 12.44 -9.52
C ARG A 12 -9.75 11.58 -8.69
N ASP A 13 -9.98 11.53 -7.39
CA ASP A 13 -9.12 10.82 -6.43
C ASP A 13 -9.39 9.32 -6.45
N GLY A 14 -10.66 8.91 -6.54
CA GLY A 14 -11.02 7.51 -6.71
C GLY A 14 -10.38 6.89 -7.95
N GLY A 15 -10.06 7.70 -8.96
CA GLY A 15 -9.32 7.28 -10.15
C GLY A 15 -7.96 6.66 -9.87
N TYR A 16 -7.33 6.90 -8.71
CA TYR A 16 -6.11 6.19 -8.33
C TYR A 16 -6.31 4.68 -8.12
N ILE A 17 -7.53 4.23 -7.82
CA ILE A 17 -7.85 2.80 -7.59
C ILE A 17 -7.98 2.05 -8.92
N ASN A 18 -8.60 2.65 -9.94
CA ASN A 18 -8.93 2.00 -11.21
C ASN A 18 -8.25 2.65 -12.42
N GLN A 19 -7.14 3.36 -12.22
CA GLN A 19 -6.41 4.09 -13.26
C GLN A 19 -7.30 5.06 -14.06
N TRP A 20 -8.22 5.73 -13.36
CA TRP A 20 -9.23 6.65 -13.88
C TRP A 20 -10.21 6.02 -14.88
N GLY A 21 -10.18 4.69 -15.07
CA GLY A 21 -11.02 3.95 -16.02
C GLY A 21 -12.35 3.50 -15.43
N PHE A 22 -13.28 4.44 -15.26
CA PHE A 22 -14.63 4.14 -14.73
C PHE A 22 -15.61 3.63 -15.80
N GLY A 23 -15.37 3.97 -17.07
CA GLY A 23 -16.33 3.77 -18.17
C GLY A 23 -17.29 4.95 -18.33
N GLU A 24 -17.57 5.36 -19.58
CA GLU A 24 -18.33 6.58 -19.90
C GLU A 24 -19.70 6.61 -19.21
N LYS A 25 -20.43 5.49 -19.24
CA LYS A 25 -21.76 5.38 -18.63
C LYS A 25 -21.70 5.54 -17.11
N THR A 26 -20.73 4.89 -16.47
CA THR A 26 -20.49 4.98 -15.02
C THR A 26 -20.16 6.40 -14.61
N ILE A 27 -19.26 7.07 -15.34
CA ILE A 27 -18.87 8.46 -15.06
C ILE A 27 -20.10 9.38 -15.07
N ARG A 28 -20.91 9.29 -16.13
CA ARG A 28 -22.14 10.08 -16.26
C ARG A 28 -23.15 9.77 -15.16
N SER A 29 -23.32 8.49 -14.83
CA SER A 29 -24.26 8.04 -13.79
C SER A 29 -23.85 8.59 -12.42
N ILE A 30 -22.58 8.42 -12.03
CA ILE A 30 -22.04 8.95 -10.77
C ILE A 30 -22.24 10.47 -10.70
N ALA A 31 -21.84 11.22 -11.73
CA ALA A 31 -22.00 12.67 -11.74
C ALA A 31 -23.48 13.10 -11.65
N SER A 32 -24.39 12.38 -12.33
CA SER A 32 -25.82 12.65 -12.27
C SER A 32 -26.42 12.38 -10.89
N ARG A 33 -26.07 11.25 -10.24
CA ARG A 33 -26.57 10.89 -8.91
C ARG A 33 -26.06 11.83 -7.82
N LEU A 34 -24.78 12.24 -7.91
CA LEU A 34 -24.23 13.27 -7.02
C LEU A 34 -24.91 14.64 -7.22
N THR A 35 -25.31 14.96 -8.46
CA THR A 35 -26.06 16.19 -8.76
C THR A 35 -27.48 16.11 -8.20
N GLU A 36 -28.15 14.97 -8.35
CA GLU A 36 -29.48 14.69 -7.78
C GLU A 36 -29.47 14.78 -6.24
N ALA A 37 -28.40 14.29 -5.61
CA ALA A 37 -28.14 14.40 -4.18
C ALA A 37 -27.97 15.85 -3.67
N GLY A 38 -27.84 16.83 -4.58
CA GLY A 38 -27.61 18.23 -4.23
C GLY A 38 -26.18 18.52 -3.76
N THR A 39 -25.19 17.71 -4.17
CA THR A 39 -23.77 17.95 -3.87
C THR A 39 -23.34 19.32 -4.41
N ASP A 40 -22.68 20.17 -3.62
CA ASP A 40 -22.40 21.53 -4.06
C ASP A 40 -21.37 21.60 -5.21
N ILE A 41 -20.38 20.70 -5.19
CA ILE A 41 -19.29 20.65 -6.18
C ILE A 41 -18.95 19.20 -6.52
N ILE A 42 -18.76 18.89 -7.80
CA ILE A 42 -18.27 17.57 -8.25
C ILE A 42 -16.95 17.77 -9.02
N GLU A 43 -15.88 17.14 -8.56
CA GLU A 43 -14.56 17.17 -9.21
C GLU A 43 -14.43 16.01 -10.22
N VAL A 44 -14.49 16.37 -11.50
CA VAL A 44 -14.59 15.43 -12.63
C VAL A 44 -13.21 15.20 -13.25
N GLY A 45 -12.32 14.60 -12.48
CA GLY A 45 -11.04 14.11 -12.99
C GLY A 45 -9.90 15.13 -13.08
N PHE A 46 -8.88 14.78 -13.86
CA PHE A 46 -7.69 15.60 -14.08
C PHE A 46 -7.62 16.20 -15.48
N LEU A 47 -7.14 17.43 -15.57
CA LEU A 47 -6.53 17.98 -16.78
C LEU A 47 -5.10 17.42 -16.92
N ARG A 48 -4.79 16.77 -18.04
CA ARG A 48 -3.47 16.18 -18.33
C ARG A 48 -3.09 16.27 -19.80
N ASN A 49 -1.79 16.36 -20.07
CA ASN A 49 -1.25 16.19 -21.42
C ASN A 49 -1.39 14.72 -21.86
N CYS A 50 -2.56 14.32 -22.36
CA CYS A 50 -2.85 12.95 -22.77
C CYS A 50 -3.76 12.87 -24.01
N THR A 51 -3.90 11.67 -24.56
CA THR A 51 -4.97 11.39 -25.52
C THR A 51 -6.29 11.23 -24.76
N TRP A 52 -7.37 11.80 -25.29
CA TRP A 52 -8.69 11.67 -24.66
C TRP A 52 -9.26 10.26 -24.88
N ASP A 53 -9.69 9.66 -23.79
CA ASP A 53 -10.47 8.42 -23.75
C ASP A 53 -11.78 8.70 -23.01
N LYS A 54 -12.90 8.35 -23.62
CA LYS A 54 -14.25 8.63 -23.08
C LYS A 54 -14.56 7.81 -21.83
N ASP A 55 -13.87 6.69 -21.66
CA ASP A 55 -14.04 5.79 -20.52
C ASP A 55 -13.14 6.18 -19.33
N LYS A 56 -12.36 7.27 -19.47
CA LYS A 56 -11.45 7.77 -18.44
C LYS A 56 -11.76 9.18 -18.00
N THR A 57 -11.49 9.47 -16.73
CA THR A 57 -11.57 10.82 -16.15
C THR A 57 -10.26 11.60 -16.27
N LEU A 58 -9.63 11.52 -17.45
CA LEU A 58 -8.41 12.25 -17.82
C LEU A 58 -8.67 13.06 -19.09
N PHE A 59 -8.49 14.38 -19.01
CA PHE A 59 -8.93 15.29 -20.05
C PHE A 59 -7.77 16.15 -20.58
N PRO A 60 -7.53 16.19 -21.89
CA PRO A 60 -6.56 17.13 -22.47
C PRO A 60 -7.09 18.56 -22.54
N SER A 61 -8.41 18.76 -22.39
CA SER A 61 -9.04 20.08 -22.54
C SER A 61 -10.45 20.09 -21.94
N ILE A 62 -10.95 21.30 -21.64
CA ILE A 62 -12.30 21.52 -21.09
C ILE A 62 -13.37 21.12 -22.12
N LYS A 63 -13.11 21.34 -23.42
CA LYS A 63 -14.01 20.88 -24.49
C LYS A 63 -14.23 19.36 -24.49
N LYS A 64 -13.27 18.57 -24.01
CA LYS A 64 -13.43 17.11 -23.88
C LYS A 64 -14.13 16.76 -22.58
N LEU A 65 -13.76 17.40 -21.48
CA LEU A 65 -14.38 17.20 -20.18
C LEU A 65 -15.88 17.48 -20.23
N LYS A 66 -16.31 18.61 -20.81
CA LYS A 66 -17.74 18.97 -20.86
C LYS A 66 -18.63 17.96 -21.59
N LYS A 67 -18.06 17.06 -22.40
CA LYS A 67 -18.83 16.01 -23.07
C LYS A 67 -19.39 14.98 -22.11
N ILE A 68 -18.74 14.75 -20.96
CA ILE A 68 -19.14 13.74 -19.98
C ILE A 68 -19.98 14.29 -18.82
N LEU A 69 -20.13 15.62 -18.74
CA LEU A 69 -20.96 16.25 -17.71
C LEU A 69 -22.44 15.86 -17.88
N PRO A 70 -23.22 15.81 -16.79
CA PRO A 70 -24.65 15.59 -16.87
C PRO A 70 -25.34 16.75 -17.59
N ALA A 71 -26.46 16.47 -18.25
CA ALA A 71 -27.21 17.48 -19.01
C ALA A 71 -27.91 18.51 -18.11
N ASN A 72 -28.29 18.10 -16.89
CA ASN A 72 -28.85 18.98 -15.86
C ASN A 72 -27.86 19.03 -14.69
N SER A 73 -27.38 20.22 -14.36
CA SER A 73 -26.47 20.47 -13.24
C SER A 73 -27.19 20.99 -11.99
N GLY A 74 -28.45 21.38 -12.08
CA GLY A 74 -29.15 22.07 -10.99
C GLY A 74 -28.31 23.23 -10.44
N SER A 75 -28.09 23.25 -9.13
CA SER A 75 -27.17 24.17 -8.43
C SER A 75 -25.74 23.64 -8.26
N THR A 76 -25.47 22.42 -8.73
CA THR A 76 -24.17 21.76 -8.61
C THR A 76 -23.16 22.40 -9.55
N ARG A 77 -21.97 22.69 -9.02
CA ARG A 77 -20.84 23.19 -9.79
C ARG A 77 -19.87 22.08 -10.15
N PHE A 78 -19.13 22.25 -11.22
CA PHE A 78 -18.12 21.27 -11.63
C PHE A 78 -16.71 21.79 -11.46
N ALA A 79 -15.82 20.92 -11.00
CA ALA A 79 -14.41 21.19 -10.80
C ALA A 79 -13.53 20.22 -11.60
N ALA A 80 -12.31 20.62 -11.91
CA ALA A 80 -11.26 19.74 -12.41
C ALA A 80 -9.94 20.05 -11.70
N MET A 81 -9.07 19.04 -11.56
CA MET A 81 -7.74 19.24 -10.98
C MET A 81 -6.66 19.27 -12.06
N ALA A 82 -5.66 20.14 -11.91
CA ALA A 82 -4.46 20.16 -12.73
C ALA A 82 -3.19 20.10 -11.88
N LEU A 83 -2.24 19.27 -12.31
CA LEU A 83 -0.88 19.27 -11.77
C LEU A 83 -0.03 20.18 -12.64
N HIS A 84 0.67 21.14 -12.03
CA HIS A 84 1.42 22.15 -12.77
C HIS A 84 2.45 21.55 -13.76
N ASN A 85 2.99 20.37 -13.44
CA ASN A 85 3.99 19.66 -14.24
C ASN A 85 3.44 18.53 -15.13
N GLN A 86 2.12 18.26 -15.10
CA GLN A 86 1.49 17.22 -15.95
C GLN A 86 0.51 17.78 -16.99
N TYR A 87 0.18 19.07 -16.88
CA TYR A 87 -0.70 19.76 -17.81
C TYR A 87 -0.03 21.02 -18.34
N ASP A 88 -0.22 21.30 -19.63
CA ASP A 88 0.23 22.54 -20.24
C ASP A 88 -0.91 23.56 -20.13
N VAL A 89 -0.76 24.50 -19.18
CA VAL A 89 -1.77 25.55 -18.91
C VAL A 89 -2.03 26.46 -20.10
N GLU A 90 -1.11 26.57 -21.06
CA GLU A 90 -1.35 27.35 -22.29
C GLU A 90 -2.47 26.74 -23.14
N LYS A 91 -2.72 25.43 -23.00
CA LYS A 91 -3.83 24.72 -23.67
C LYS A 91 -5.17 24.94 -22.99
N LEU A 92 -5.18 25.50 -21.77
CA LEU A 92 -6.42 25.75 -21.04
C LEU A 92 -7.26 26.77 -21.80
N GLU A 93 -8.45 26.34 -22.22
CA GLU A 93 -9.41 27.21 -22.89
C GLU A 93 -9.94 28.28 -21.92
N PRO A 94 -10.31 29.50 -22.38
CA PRO A 94 -11.05 30.45 -21.56
C PRO A 94 -12.30 29.81 -20.95
N CYS A 95 -12.65 30.19 -19.72
CA CYS A 95 -13.80 29.67 -19.00
C CYS A 95 -15.09 29.94 -19.80
N ASP A 96 -15.76 28.85 -20.22
CA ASP A 96 -17.05 28.90 -20.92
C ASP A 96 -18.24 28.62 -19.98
N GLY A 97 -17.99 28.55 -18.68
CA GLY A 97 -18.99 28.26 -17.64
C GLY A 97 -19.36 26.78 -17.50
N SER A 98 -18.78 25.86 -18.30
CA SER A 98 -19.05 24.42 -18.13
C SER A 98 -18.30 23.79 -16.97
N ILE A 99 -17.16 24.37 -16.60
CA ILE A 99 -16.37 24.01 -15.42
C ILE A 99 -16.10 25.31 -14.66
N ASP A 100 -16.62 25.41 -13.45
CA ASP A 100 -16.53 26.61 -12.62
C ASP A 100 -15.13 26.74 -11.99
N ILE A 101 -14.59 25.60 -11.54
CA ILE A 101 -13.45 25.57 -10.63
C ILE A 101 -12.30 24.77 -11.22
N ILE A 102 -11.10 25.34 -11.18
CA ILE A 102 -9.86 24.60 -11.43
C ILE A 102 -9.04 24.56 -10.15
N ARG A 103 -8.71 23.35 -9.71
CA ARG A 103 -7.89 23.07 -8.53
C ARG A 103 -6.47 22.81 -8.99
N VAL A 104 -5.51 23.61 -8.54
CA VAL A 104 -4.11 23.48 -8.95
C VAL A 104 -3.30 22.93 -7.79
N THR A 105 -2.58 21.83 -8.05
CA THR A 105 -1.78 21.15 -7.03
C THR A 105 -0.29 21.16 -7.41
N PHE A 106 0.56 21.41 -6.41
CA PHE A 106 2.02 21.48 -6.55
C PHE A 106 2.71 21.08 -5.24
N HIS A 107 3.98 20.68 -5.33
CA HIS A 107 4.79 20.31 -4.18
C HIS A 107 5.41 21.54 -3.50
N ASP A 108 5.91 21.35 -2.28
CA ASP A 108 6.60 22.37 -1.47
C ASP A 108 7.89 22.90 -2.11
N TYR A 109 8.51 22.12 -3.00
CA TYR A 109 9.68 22.54 -3.76
C TYR A 109 9.36 23.21 -5.12
N ASP A 110 8.10 23.17 -5.58
CA ASP A 110 7.64 23.77 -6.86
C ASP A 110 6.65 24.93 -6.65
N ILE A 111 6.76 25.66 -5.54
CA ILE A 111 5.76 26.66 -5.14
C ILE A 111 5.67 27.81 -6.16
N GLU A 112 6.79 28.32 -6.66
CA GLU A 112 6.78 29.48 -7.57
C GLU A 112 6.15 29.11 -8.92
N GLU A 113 6.57 27.99 -9.50
CA GLU A 113 6.04 27.43 -10.74
C GLU A 113 4.54 27.12 -10.60
N GLY A 114 4.15 26.55 -9.46
CA GLY A 114 2.75 26.29 -9.12
C GLY A 114 1.90 27.55 -9.04
N LEU A 115 2.43 28.65 -8.47
CA LEU A 115 1.74 29.93 -8.39
C LEU A 115 1.65 30.64 -9.74
N VAL A 116 2.69 30.57 -10.59
CA VAL A 116 2.62 31.06 -11.97
C VAL A 116 1.55 30.31 -12.78
N PHE A 117 1.46 28.99 -12.59
CA PHE A 117 0.38 28.20 -13.19
C PHE A 117 -1.00 28.68 -12.72
N CYS A 118 -1.13 28.94 -11.42
CA CYS A 118 -2.36 29.46 -10.82
C CYS A 118 -2.78 30.82 -11.41
N GLU A 119 -1.84 31.75 -11.60
CA GLU A 119 -2.11 33.06 -12.23
C GLU A 119 -2.74 32.87 -13.61
N LYS A 120 -2.15 32.00 -14.45
CA LYS A 120 -2.66 31.71 -15.80
C LYS A 120 -4.06 31.10 -15.77
N VAL A 121 -4.35 30.20 -14.83
CA VAL A 121 -5.70 29.64 -14.65
C VAL A 121 -6.71 30.75 -14.33
N LYS A 122 -6.34 31.70 -13.45
CA LYS A 122 -7.19 32.83 -13.08
C LYS A 122 -7.40 33.81 -14.23
N GLU A 123 -6.37 34.08 -15.05
CA GLU A 123 -6.47 34.90 -16.27
C GLU A 123 -7.46 34.33 -17.30
N LYS A 124 -7.62 33.00 -17.35
CA LYS A 124 -8.62 32.34 -18.20
C LYS A 124 -10.05 32.45 -17.66
N GLY A 125 -10.25 33.03 -16.46
CA GLY A 125 -11.56 33.32 -15.87
C GLY A 125 -12.16 32.20 -15.00
N TYR A 126 -11.38 31.19 -14.60
CA TYR A 126 -11.85 30.13 -13.70
C TYR A 126 -11.78 30.56 -12.24
N GLN A 127 -12.66 29.99 -11.41
CA GLN A 127 -12.49 30.04 -9.96
C GLN A 127 -11.33 29.13 -9.57
N LEU A 128 -10.24 29.73 -9.11
CA LEU A 128 -9.04 28.99 -8.76
C LEU A 128 -9.08 28.50 -7.29
N PHE A 129 -8.76 27.23 -7.09
CA PHE A 129 -8.37 26.68 -5.80
C PHE A 129 -6.87 26.34 -5.79
N VAL A 130 -6.17 26.82 -4.76
CA VAL A 130 -4.74 26.52 -4.53
C VAL A 130 -4.63 25.34 -3.56
N ASN A 131 -3.99 24.26 -3.98
CA ASN A 131 -3.92 22.99 -3.26
C ASN A 131 -2.46 22.54 -3.07
N PRO A 132 -1.71 23.13 -2.12
CA PRO A 132 -0.35 22.68 -1.85
C PRO A 132 -0.35 21.25 -1.31
N ILE A 133 0.53 20.41 -1.85
CA ILE A 133 0.73 19.04 -1.40
C ILE A 133 1.60 19.06 -0.13
N ASN A 134 1.35 18.12 0.78
CA ASN A 134 2.13 17.90 2.00
C ASN A 134 2.20 19.14 2.91
N ILE A 135 1.06 19.80 3.16
CA ILE A 135 0.99 20.97 4.06
C ILE A 135 1.52 20.65 5.48
N MET A 136 1.46 19.38 5.88
CA MET A 136 2.03 18.86 7.12
C MET A 136 3.56 19.02 7.22
N GLY A 137 4.27 19.03 6.09
CA GLY A 137 5.72 19.25 6.04
C GLY A 137 6.15 20.72 6.21
N TYR A 138 5.22 21.67 6.20
CA TYR A 138 5.54 23.10 6.28
C TYR A 138 5.77 23.52 7.73
N SER A 139 6.92 24.15 7.99
CA SER A 139 7.09 24.97 9.18
C SER A 139 6.10 26.16 9.15
N ASP A 140 5.76 26.69 10.32
CA ASP A 140 4.86 27.86 10.44
C ASP A 140 5.33 29.01 9.55
N ARG A 141 6.64 29.29 9.51
CA ARG A 141 7.23 30.34 8.66
C ARG A 141 7.06 30.06 7.16
N GLN A 142 7.19 28.82 6.72
CA GLN A 142 6.98 28.46 5.30
C GLN A 142 5.51 28.61 4.94
N LEU A 143 4.60 28.14 5.79
CA LEU A 143 3.16 28.28 5.57
C LEU A 143 2.77 29.76 5.50
N LEU A 144 3.20 30.59 6.46
CA LEU A 144 2.90 32.03 6.45
C LEU A 144 3.37 32.72 5.16
N LYS A 145 4.58 32.42 4.69
CA LYS A 145 5.09 32.93 3.39
C LYS A 145 4.23 32.48 2.21
N LEU A 146 3.74 31.24 2.22
CA LEU A 146 2.82 30.76 1.20
C LEU A 146 1.49 31.52 1.27
N LEU A 147 0.92 31.72 2.46
CA LEU A 147 -0.34 32.45 2.65
C LEU A 147 -0.23 33.91 2.18
N GLU A 148 0.89 34.58 2.44
CA GLU A 148 1.16 35.93 1.91
C GLU A 148 1.08 35.98 0.38
N LYS A 149 1.67 34.99 -0.30
CA LYS A 149 1.61 34.88 -1.76
C LYS A 149 0.21 34.53 -2.25
N VAL A 150 -0.49 33.66 -1.54
CA VAL A 150 -1.88 33.30 -1.83
C VAL A 150 -2.79 34.53 -1.73
N ASN A 151 -2.60 35.40 -0.73
CA ASN A 151 -3.36 36.66 -0.63
C ASN A 151 -3.07 37.60 -1.81
N ARG A 152 -1.81 37.70 -2.26
CA ARG A 152 -1.47 38.51 -3.44
C ARG A 152 -2.13 37.97 -4.72
N LEU A 153 -2.14 36.65 -4.88
CA LEU A 153 -2.82 35.96 -5.97
C LEU A 153 -4.34 36.12 -5.88
N HIS A 154 -4.88 36.18 -4.66
CA HIS A 154 -6.31 36.29 -4.32
C HIS A 154 -7.18 35.25 -5.05
N PRO A 155 -6.94 33.94 -4.85
CA PRO A 155 -7.72 32.89 -5.50
C PRO A 155 -9.13 32.81 -4.91
N TYR A 156 -10.00 32.02 -5.56
CA TYR A 156 -11.32 31.73 -4.99
C TYR A 156 -11.21 30.92 -3.69
N GLY A 157 -10.25 29.99 -3.60
CA GLY A 157 -10.02 29.24 -2.38
C GLY A 157 -8.59 28.71 -2.20
N PHE A 158 -8.30 28.31 -0.98
CA PHE A 158 -7.05 27.66 -0.56
C PHE A 158 -7.38 26.41 0.26
N SER A 159 -6.76 25.28 -0.05
CA SER A 159 -7.06 24.00 0.60
C SER A 159 -5.98 23.57 1.59
N ILE A 160 -6.40 23.15 2.78
CA ILE A 160 -5.60 22.34 3.70
C ILE A 160 -5.69 20.88 3.24
N VAL A 161 -4.56 20.28 2.82
CA VAL A 161 -4.52 18.93 2.25
C VAL A 161 -3.66 18.00 3.12
N ASP A 162 -4.27 17.02 3.77
CA ASP A 162 -3.59 15.98 4.55
C ASP A 162 -3.07 14.85 3.65
N THR A 163 -2.09 15.15 2.79
CA THR A 163 -1.58 14.23 1.75
C THR A 163 -1.11 12.87 2.28
N PHE A 164 -0.56 12.81 3.49
CA PHE A 164 -0.04 11.56 4.06
C PHE A 164 -1.00 10.91 5.06
N GLY A 165 -2.18 11.50 5.29
CA GLY A 165 -3.15 11.02 6.27
C GLY A 165 -2.60 11.04 7.70
N SER A 166 -1.65 11.94 7.98
CA SER A 166 -0.90 12.04 9.25
C SER A 166 -1.43 13.14 10.16
N MET A 167 -2.43 13.89 9.71
CA MET A 167 -2.99 15.00 10.47
C MET A 167 -3.72 14.49 11.71
N THR A 168 -3.34 15.00 12.87
CA THR A 168 -4.08 14.82 14.12
C THR A 168 -4.96 16.04 14.40
N GLY A 169 -5.84 15.97 15.41
CA GLY A 169 -6.65 17.12 15.82
C GLY A 169 -5.81 18.34 16.22
N ARG A 170 -4.65 18.12 16.87
CA ARG A 170 -3.72 19.20 17.23
C ARG A 170 -3.14 19.88 15.98
N GLU A 171 -2.80 19.08 14.98
CA GLU A 171 -2.15 19.55 13.76
C GLU A 171 -3.15 20.31 12.89
N LEU A 172 -4.39 19.81 12.80
CA LEU A 172 -5.52 20.51 12.20
C LEU A 172 -5.73 21.87 12.87
N THR A 173 -5.80 21.92 14.21
CA THR A 173 -5.97 23.19 14.94
C THR A 173 -4.84 24.18 14.64
N ARG A 174 -3.59 23.72 14.62
CA ARG A 174 -2.42 24.57 14.28
C ARG A 174 -2.55 25.15 12.88
N ILE A 175 -2.73 24.29 11.87
CA ILE A 175 -2.75 24.70 10.46
C ILE A 175 -3.97 25.58 10.18
N TYR A 176 -5.15 25.19 10.67
CA TYR A 176 -6.37 25.99 10.57
C TYR A 176 -6.17 27.38 11.17
N SER A 177 -5.58 27.47 12.37
CA SER A 177 -5.34 28.77 13.02
C SER A 177 -4.40 29.65 12.19
N LEU A 178 -3.34 29.10 11.61
CA LEU A 178 -2.44 29.85 10.73
C LEU A 178 -3.19 30.35 9.48
N CYS A 179 -3.98 29.48 8.83
CA CYS A 179 -4.78 29.85 7.67
C CYS A 179 -5.82 30.92 8.00
N GLU A 180 -6.65 30.72 9.03
CA GLU A 180 -7.75 31.63 9.38
C GLU A 180 -7.27 33.04 9.75
N ASN A 181 -6.13 33.15 10.46
CA ASN A 181 -5.61 34.43 10.92
C ASN A 181 -4.80 35.19 9.87
N ASN A 182 -4.36 34.53 8.78
CA ASN A 182 -3.45 35.13 7.81
C ASN A 182 -3.96 35.12 6.36
N LEU A 183 -5.06 34.42 6.06
CA LEU A 183 -5.73 34.52 4.76
C LEU A 183 -6.85 35.57 4.79
N GLU A 184 -6.93 36.35 3.71
CA GLU A 184 -8.03 37.30 3.49
C GLU A 184 -9.40 36.62 3.67
N LYS A 185 -10.33 37.29 4.36
CA LYS A 185 -11.57 36.66 4.90
C LYS A 185 -12.53 36.11 3.84
N ASP A 186 -12.43 36.62 2.61
CA ASP A 186 -13.24 36.20 1.46
C ASP A 186 -12.65 35.00 0.70
N ILE A 187 -11.39 34.62 0.95
CA ILE A 187 -10.81 33.38 0.42
C ILE A 187 -11.46 32.18 1.10
N VAL A 188 -12.00 31.26 0.31
CA VAL A 188 -12.64 30.02 0.80
C VAL A 188 -11.59 29.05 1.32
N LEU A 189 -11.83 28.46 2.51
CA LEU A 189 -10.97 27.41 3.05
C LEU A 189 -11.44 26.01 2.65
N GLY A 190 -10.62 25.30 1.88
CA GLY A 190 -10.81 23.89 1.56
C GLY A 190 -10.20 22.98 2.63
N LEU A 191 -10.79 21.81 2.84
CA LEU A 191 -10.21 20.74 3.65
C LEU A 191 -10.30 19.41 2.89
N HIS A 192 -9.15 18.77 2.69
CA HIS A 192 -9.02 17.45 2.08
C HIS A 192 -8.29 16.51 3.03
N LEU A 193 -8.95 15.42 3.42
CA LEU A 193 -8.46 14.47 4.44
C LEU A 193 -8.40 13.06 3.86
N HIS A 194 -7.33 12.34 4.22
CA HIS A 194 -7.18 10.91 3.90
C HIS A 194 -7.43 10.03 5.13
N GLU A 195 -7.72 8.75 4.89
CA GLU A 195 -8.20 7.81 5.91
C GLU A 195 -7.07 7.01 6.61
N ASN A 196 -5.80 7.42 6.51
CA ASN A 196 -4.67 6.59 6.96
C ASN A 196 -4.68 6.28 8.46
N MET A 197 -5.22 7.18 9.27
CA MET A 197 -5.37 7.00 10.71
C MET A 197 -6.83 6.70 11.12
N ALA A 198 -7.74 6.48 10.17
CA ALA A 198 -9.18 6.33 10.41
C ALA A 198 -9.81 7.53 11.17
N GLN A 199 -9.37 8.76 10.86
CA GLN A 199 -9.78 9.98 11.58
C GLN A 199 -10.45 11.04 10.69
N SER A 200 -10.63 10.81 9.39
CA SER A 200 -11.05 11.86 8.46
C SER A 200 -12.39 12.50 8.88
N PHE A 201 -13.36 11.68 9.26
CA PHE A 201 -14.69 12.14 9.69
C PHE A 201 -14.62 12.96 10.99
N SER A 202 -13.83 12.51 11.97
CA SER A 202 -13.66 13.23 13.25
C SER A 202 -12.96 14.58 13.05
N LEU A 203 -11.95 14.63 12.18
CA LEU A 203 -11.23 15.85 11.83
C LEU A 203 -12.13 16.84 11.08
N ALA A 204 -12.94 16.36 10.12
CA ALA A 204 -13.91 17.19 9.41
C ALA A 204 -14.93 17.84 10.37
N GLN A 205 -15.47 17.07 11.32
CA GLN A 205 -16.35 17.62 12.36
C GLN A 205 -15.65 18.66 13.23
N SER A 206 -14.38 18.42 13.59
CA SER A 206 -13.59 19.35 14.40
C SER A 206 -13.31 20.65 13.66
N PHE A 207 -12.94 20.58 12.38
CA PHE A 207 -12.77 21.74 11.51
C PHE A 207 -14.07 22.56 11.44
N LEU A 208 -15.22 21.91 11.21
CA LEU A 208 -16.51 22.59 11.15
C LEU A 208 -16.90 23.30 12.46
N LYS A 209 -16.48 22.75 13.62
CA LYS A 209 -16.72 23.35 14.94
C LYS A 209 -15.78 24.50 15.25
N MET A 210 -14.54 24.45 14.78
CA MET A 210 -13.54 25.50 14.98
C MET A 210 -13.69 26.66 14.00
N ARG A 211 -14.29 26.41 12.83
CA ARG A 211 -14.39 27.40 11.75
C ARG A 211 -15.15 28.65 12.19
N GLU A 212 -14.59 29.83 11.90
CA GLU A 212 -15.33 31.08 12.03
C GLU A 212 -16.60 31.08 11.14
N GLN A 213 -17.71 31.60 11.68
CA GLN A 213 -19.00 31.55 10.99
C GLN A 213 -19.01 32.36 9.68
N ALA A 214 -18.25 33.45 9.62
CA ALA A 214 -18.11 34.31 8.45
C ALA A 214 -17.27 33.67 7.33
N ARG A 215 -16.37 32.74 7.67
CA ARG A 215 -15.50 32.06 6.72
C ARG A 215 -16.27 31.02 5.92
N SER A 216 -16.21 31.12 4.59
CA SER A 216 -16.69 30.05 3.70
C SER A 216 -15.70 28.90 3.64
N CYS A 217 -16.20 27.67 3.59
CA CYS A 217 -15.36 26.48 3.45
C CYS A 217 -15.93 25.43 2.49
N VAL A 218 -15.04 24.59 1.98
CA VAL A 218 -15.33 23.40 1.17
C VAL A 218 -14.72 22.17 1.85
N LEU A 219 -15.51 21.13 2.09
CA LEU A 219 -15.00 19.83 2.53
C LEU A 219 -14.97 18.88 1.34
N ASP A 220 -13.81 18.30 1.07
CA ASP A 220 -13.67 17.24 0.08
C ASP A 220 -14.04 15.90 0.72
N ALA A 221 -14.82 15.11 -0.03
CA ALA A 221 -15.20 13.76 0.32
C ALA A 221 -15.39 12.91 -0.94
N SER A 222 -15.64 11.61 -0.79
CA SER A 222 -15.96 10.73 -1.92
C SER A 222 -16.88 9.59 -1.50
N LEU A 223 -17.56 9.00 -2.48
CA LEU A 223 -18.48 7.87 -2.31
C LEU A 223 -17.77 6.70 -1.64
N ASN A 224 -18.24 6.26 -0.46
CA ASN A 224 -17.64 5.17 0.32
C ASN A 224 -16.12 5.37 0.57
N GLY A 225 -15.70 6.64 0.65
CA GLY A 225 -14.31 7.05 0.85
C GLY A 225 -13.39 6.66 -0.31
N MET A 226 -13.92 6.41 -1.52
CA MET A 226 -13.13 6.00 -2.67
C MET A 226 -12.09 7.06 -3.02
N GLY A 227 -10.83 6.69 -2.93
CA GLY A 227 -9.71 7.60 -3.12
C GLY A 227 -8.41 6.83 -3.10
N ARG A 228 -7.32 7.54 -3.34
CA ARG A 228 -5.97 7.00 -3.17
C ARG A 228 -5.86 6.25 -1.83
N VAL A 229 -5.54 4.94 -1.87
CA VAL A 229 -5.48 4.07 -0.68
C VAL A 229 -4.67 4.75 0.43
N PRO A 230 -5.22 4.84 1.66
CA PRO A 230 -6.38 4.13 2.21
C PRO A 230 -7.76 4.73 1.97
N GLY A 231 -7.87 5.83 1.23
CA GLY A 231 -9.14 6.47 0.88
C GLY A 231 -9.30 7.87 1.46
N ASN A 232 -10.49 8.43 1.30
CA ASN A 232 -10.86 9.78 1.69
C ASN A 232 -12.02 9.76 2.70
N LEU A 233 -12.39 10.94 3.20
CA LEU A 233 -13.66 11.14 3.89
C LEU A 233 -14.84 10.61 3.08
N CYS A 234 -15.65 9.73 3.68
CA CYS A 234 -16.90 9.25 3.11
C CYS A 234 -17.93 10.39 2.97
N ILE A 235 -18.40 10.65 1.74
CA ILE A 235 -19.33 11.75 1.46
C ILE A 235 -20.71 11.53 2.07
N GLU A 236 -21.18 10.29 2.08
CA GLU A 236 -22.46 9.90 2.66
C GLU A 236 -22.52 10.19 4.17
N LEU A 237 -21.39 10.02 4.88
CA LEU A 237 -21.31 10.28 6.32
C LEU A 237 -21.31 11.78 6.63
N ILE A 238 -20.58 12.58 5.85
CA ILE A 238 -20.52 14.03 6.08
C ILE A 238 -21.80 14.74 5.61
N MET A 239 -22.47 14.24 4.58
CA MET A 239 -23.81 14.71 4.17
C MET A 239 -24.82 14.58 5.31
N ASP A 240 -24.96 13.39 5.90
CA ASP A 240 -25.85 13.15 7.03
C ASP A 240 -25.53 14.05 8.23
N TYR A 241 -24.24 14.19 8.56
CA TYR A 241 -23.79 15.07 9.63
C TYR A 241 -24.16 16.55 9.37
N LEU A 242 -23.95 17.04 8.16
CA LEU A 242 -24.29 18.41 7.79
C LEU A 242 -25.81 18.65 7.78
N ASN A 243 -26.60 17.65 7.37
CA ASN A 243 -28.06 17.72 7.43
C ASN A 243 -28.53 17.85 8.88
N LYS A 244 -28.01 17.00 9.78
CA LYS A 244 -28.41 16.96 11.20
C LYS A 244 -27.96 18.19 12.00
N HIS A 245 -26.78 18.73 11.70
CA HIS A 245 -26.14 19.71 12.58
C HIS A 245 -25.97 21.12 11.98
N PHE A 246 -26.10 21.27 10.66
CA PHE A 246 -25.82 22.52 9.96
C PHE A 246 -26.98 23.00 9.06
N GLY A 247 -28.16 22.36 9.15
CA GLY A 247 -29.36 22.77 8.42
C GLY A 247 -29.24 22.57 6.91
N LYS A 248 -28.38 21.65 6.47
CA LYS A 248 -28.30 21.22 5.07
C LYS A 248 -29.40 20.21 4.75
N SER A 249 -29.59 19.95 3.46
CA SER A 249 -30.63 19.07 2.94
C SER A 249 -30.13 18.27 1.73
N TYR A 250 -28.95 17.68 1.86
CA TYR A 250 -28.44 16.73 0.85
C TYR A 250 -29.31 15.48 0.83
N ASP A 251 -29.64 14.98 -0.35
CA ASP A 251 -30.34 13.71 -0.50
C ASP A 251 -29.33 12.57 -0.57
N ILE A 252 -29.42 11.65 0.39
CA ILE A 252 -28.45 10.57 0.58
C ILE A 252 -28.80 9.35 -0.27
N ASP A 253 -30.07 9.16 -0.66
CA ASP A 253 -30.50 7.95 -1.36
C ASP A 253 -29.81 7.79 -2.73
N PRO A 254 -29.70 8.82 -3.61
CA PRO A 254 -28.96 8.71 -4.87
C PRO A 254 -27.47 8.38 -4.68
N VAL A 255 -26.88 8.84 -3.57
CA VAL A 255 -25.49 8.56 -3.19
C VAL A 255 -25.31 7.09 -2.80
N LEU A 256 -26.23 6.55 -2.00
CA LEU A 256 -26.20 5.13 -1.61
C LEU A 256 -26.40 4.21 -2.82
N ASP A 257 -27.31 4.54 -3.73
CA ASP A 257 -27.49 3.83 -4.99
C ASP A 257 -26.20 3.80 -5.81
N ALA A 258 -25.54 4.95 -5.97
CA ALA A 258 -24.28 5.03 -6.70
C ALA A 258 -23.16 4.20 -6.03
N ILE A 259 -23.14 4.17 -4.69
CA ILE A 259 -22.20 3.34 -3.92
C ILE A 259 -22.47 1.85 -4.17
N GLU A 260 -23.71 1.40 -4.15
CA GLU A 260 -24.07 -0.01 -4.36
C GLU A 260 -23.78 -0.44 -5.81
N GLU A 261 -24.23 0.35 -6.78
CA GLU A 261 -24.17 0.00 -8.21
C GLU A 261 -22.74 0.06 -8.79
N TYR A 262 -21.94 1.07 -8.42
CA TYR A 262 -20.67 1.36 -9.10
C TYR A 262 -19.45 1.23 -8.20
N ILE A 263 -19.53 1.71 -6.95
CA ILE A 263 -18.36 1.81 -6.08
C ILE A 263 -18.06 0.49 -5.37
N SER A 264 -19.09 -0.18 -4.85
CA SER A 264 -18.96 -1.46 -4.14
C SER A 264 -18.38 -2.58 -5.01
N PRO A 265 -18.74 -2.72 -6.31
CA PRO A 265 -18.07 -3.65 -7.21
C PRO A 265 -16.59 -3.37 -7.39
N ILE A 266 -16.19 -2.10 -7.50
CA ILE A 266 -14.76 -1.72 -7.61
C ILE A 266 -14.04 -2.08 -6.30
N LYS A 267 -14.63 -1.77 -5.14
CA LYS A 267 -14.05 -2.09 -3.82
C LYS A 267 -13.81 -3.58 -3.59
N LYS A 268 -14.67 -4.44 -4.17
CA LYS A 268 -14.51 -5.90 -4.12
C LYS A 268 -13.31 -6.39 -4.93
N GLN A 269 -12.98 -5.71 -6.03
CA GLN A 269 -11.84 -6.05 -6.89
C GLN A 269 -10.54 -5.44 -6.34
N GLU A 270 -10.57 -4.16 -6.00
CA GLU A 270 -9.44 -3.38 -5.51
C GLU A 270 -9.84 -2.70 -4.19
N PRO A 271 -9.54 -3.32 -3.04
CA PRO A 271 -9.99 -2.82 -1.74
C PRO A 271 -9.22 -1.55 -1.33
N TRP A 272 -9.95 -0.59 -0.77
CA TRP A 272 -9.41 0.53 0.00
C TRP A 272 -10.04 0.60 1.39
N GLY A 273 -9.37 1.31 2.28
CA GLY A 273 -9.72 1.45 3.68
C GLY A 273 -8.46 1.42 4.55
N TYR A 274 -8.65 1.52 5.86
CA TYR A 274 -7.55 1.44 6.82
C TYR A 274 -6.73 0.16 6.63
N MET A 275 -5.40 0.31 6.52
CA MET A 275 -4.46 -0.79 6.58
C MET A 275 -3.27 -0.38 7.46
N ALA A 276 -2.72 -1.36 8.19
CA ALA A 276 -1.65 -1.11 9.16
C ALA A 276 -0.39 -0.50 8.51
N GLU A 277 -0.14 -0.80 7.24
CA GLU A 277 1.03 -0.36 6.49
C GLU A 277 0.96 1.13 6.14
N TYR A 278 -0.20 1.60 5.68
CA TYR A 278 -0.43 3.02 5.42
C TYR A 278 -0.49 3.83 6.72
N PHE A 279 -0.97 3.23 7.81
CA PHE A 279 -0.84 3.81 9.15
C PHE A 279 0.63 4.01 9.55
N LEU A 280 1.53 3.05 9.26
CA LEU A 280 2.95 3.22 9.57
C LEU A 280 3.57 4.38 8.80
N SER A 281 3.22 4.57 7.52
CA SER A 281 3.64 5.77 6.77
C SER A 281 3.12 7.06 7.40
N ALA A 282 1.82 7.12 7.74
CA ALA A 282 1.21 8.28 8.36
C ALA A 282 1.83 8.62 9.72
N LYS A 283 2.05 7.61 10.58
CA LYS A 283 2.66 7.76 11.90
C LYS A 283 4.01 8.47 11.86
N TYR A 284 4.79 8.24 10.81
CA TYR A 284 6.12 8.84 10.64
C TYR A 284 6.14 10.05 9.71
N ASN A 285 4.97 10.49 9.22
CA ASN A 285 4.81 11.53 8.21
C ASN A 285 5.65 11.25 6.94
N LEU A 286 5.62 10.00 6.49
CA LEU A 286 6.39 9.52 5.35
C LEU A 286 5.57 9.52 4.07
N HIS A 287 6.24 9.77 2.95
CA HIS A 287 5.69 9.47 1.64
C HIS A 287 5.28 8.00 1.57
N ARG A 288 4.00 7.75 1.30
CA ARG A 288 3.37 6.41 1.36
C ARG A 288 4.09 5.33 0.53
N ASN A 289 4.73 5.71 -0.58
CA ASN A 289 5.42 4.76 -1.46
C ASN A 289 6.57 4.02 -0.74
N TYR A 290 7.05 4.53 0.40
CA TYR A 290 7.97 3.79 1.27
C TYR A 290 7.34 2.49 1.81
N ALA A 291 6.11 2.55 2.33
CA ALA A 291 5.41 1.36 2.80
C ALA A 291 4.99 0.46 1.63
N GLU A 292 4.52 1.04 0.52
CA GLU A 292 4.17 0.28 -0.70
C GLU A 292 5.39 -0.52 -1.22
N TYR A 293 6.57 0.10 -1.27
CA TYR A 293 7.81 -0.57 -1.66
C TYR A 293 8.14 -1.75 -0.73
N LEU A 294 8.08 -1.56 0.58
CA LEU A 294 8.36 -2.65 1.54
C LEU A 294 7.32 -3.79 1.45
N LEU A 295 6.06 -3.47 1.16
CA LEU A 295 5.02 -4.46 0.92
C LEU A 295 5.36 -5.37 -0.27
N THR A 296 5.91 -4.83 -1.36
CA THR A 296 6.32 -5.62 -2.53
C THR A 296 7.40 -6.67 -2.22
N LYS A 297 8.14 -6.53 -1.11
CA LYS A 297 9.17 -7.50 -0.72
C LYS A 297 8.60 -8.81 -0.16
N GLY A 298 7.33 -8.83 0.27
CA GLY A 298 6.58 -10.04 0.66
C GLY A 298 7.00 -10.74 1.97
N ALA A 299 8.29 -10.70 2.33
CA ALA A 299 8.87 -11.39 3.48
C ALA A 299 8.80 -10.60 4.81
N LEU A 300 8.54 -9.30 4.76
CA LEU A 300 8.53 -8.43 5.93
C LEU A 300 7.24 -8.57 6.74
N SER A 301 7.38 -8.59 8.07
CA SER A 301 6.25 -8.37 8.98
C SER A 301 5.99 -6.87 9.16
N SER A 302 4.81 -6.47 9.66
CA SER A 302 4.52 -5.07 9.99
C SER A 302 5.50 -4.49 11.01
N ARG A 303 6.09 -5.34 11.87
CA ARG A 303 7.15 -4.93 12.80
C ARG A 303 8.45 -4.61 12.08
N ASP A 304 8.82 -5.39 11.07
CA ASP A 304 10.03 -5.15 10.29
C ASP A 304 9.87 -3.86 9.47
N MET A 305 8.72 -3.69 8.81
CA MET A 305 8.40 -2.45 8.11
C MET A 305 8.46 -1.25 9.04
N HIS A 306 7.87 -1.34 10.23
CA HIS A 306 7.92 -0.28 11.24
C HIS A 306 9.37 0.12 11.59
N ARG A 307 10.27 -0.85 11.81
CA ARG A 307 11.67 -0.57 12.12
C ARG A 307 12.41 0.07 10.95
N ILE A 308 12.20 -0.41 9.72
CA ILE A 308 12.82 0.17 8.52
C ILE A 308 12.34 1.60 8.30
N LEU A 309 11.03 1.83 8.34
CA LEU A 309 10.43 3.15 8.13
C LEU A 309 10.89 4.16 9.19
N GLN A 310 11.12 3.71 10.44
CA GLN A 310 11.65 4.55 11.51
C GLN A 310 13.09 5.04 11.25
N MET A 311 13.86 4.36 10.40
CA MET A 311 15.24 4.73 10.07
C MET A 311 15.34 5.85 9.02
N ILE A 312 14.22 6.27 8.42
CA ILE A 312 14.21 7.32 7.39
C ILE A 312 14.39 8.70 8.05
N PRO A 313 15.44 9.47 7.68
CA PRO A 313 15.69 10.78 8.26
C PRO A 313 14.73 11.83 7.66
N GLU A 314 14.59 12.96 8.36
CA GLU A 314 13.55 13.97 8.08
C GLU A 314 13.62 14.49 6.63
N GLU A 315 14.82 14.72 6.10
CA GLU A 315 15.07 15.21 4.74
C GLU A 315 14.67 14.22 3.63
N LYS A 316 14.43 12.95 3.96
CA LYS A 316 14.01 11.90 3.02
C LYS A 316 12.52 11.60 3.11
N LYS A 317 11.76 12.22 4.02
CA LYS A 317 10.37 11.83 4.29
C LYS A 317 9.37 12.29 3.24
N SER A 318 9.50 13.53 2.75
CA SER A 318 8.51 14.18 1.88
C SER A 318 8.43 13.58 0.48
N ALA A 319 9.56 13.17 -0.09
CA ALA A 319 9.64 12.59 -1.43
C ALA A 319 10.08 11.13 -1.34
N PHE A 320 9.54 10.28 -2.22
CA PHE A 320 9.93 8.88 -2.28
C PHE A 320 11.33 8.72 -2.89
N ASP A 321 12.25 8.16 -2.11
CA ASP A 321 13.59 7.78 -2.56
C ASP A 321 13.72 6.26 -2.56
N GLN A 322 13.56 5.65 -3.74
CA GLN A 322 13.61 4.20 -3.90
C GLN A 322 14.98 3.62 -3.52
N ASN A 323 16.08 4.27 -3.92
CA ASN A 323 17.43 3.78 -3.63
C ASN A 323 17.71 3.78 -2.13
N TYR A 324 17.20 4.80 -1.42
CA TYR A 324 17.41 4.91 0.01
C TYR A 324 16.61 3.87 0.80
N ILE A 325 15.35 3.62 0.45
CA ILE A 325 14.57 2.57 1.13
C ILE A 325 15.12 1.18 0.84
N GLU A 326 15.65 0.95 -0.36
CA GLU A 326 16.34 -0.29 -0.72
C GLU A 326 17.61 -0.47 0.12
N TYR A 327 18.41 0.60 0.28
CA TYR A 327 19.55 0.61 1.19
C TYR A 327 19.12 0.27 2.62
N LEU A 328 18.09 0.92 3.18
CA LEU A 328 17.62 0.66 4.54
C LEU A 328 17.07 -0.76 4.70
N TYR A 329 16.35 -1.27 3.72
CA TYR A 329 15.88 -2.65 3.67
C TYR A 329 17.07 -3.62 3.75
N HIS A 330 18.09 -3.42 2.92
CA HIS A 330 19.29 -4.24 2.96
C HIS A 330 20.06 -4.06 4.26
N GLN A 331 20.22 -2.86 4.80
CA GLN A 331 20.85 -2.64 6.11
C GLN A 331 20.10 -3.36 7.23
N TYR A 332 18.77 -3.34 7.21
CA TYR A 332 17.93 -4.01 8.19
C TYR A 332 18.07 -5.53 8.09
N GLU A 333 18.04 -6.09 6.88
CA GLU A 333 18.35 -7.51 6.64
C GLU A 333 19.80 -7.88 7.01
N ASN A 334 20.72 -6.94 6.81
CA ASN A 334 22.15 -7.07 7.11
C ASN A 334 22.48 -6.93 8.60
N HIS A 335 21.51 -7.11 9.52
CA HIS A 335 21.81 -7.47 10.90
C HIS A 335 22.61 -8.77 10.88
N THR A 336 23.92 -8.60 10.78
CA THR A 336 24.93 -9.62 10.56
C THR A 336 25.09 -10.33 11.89
N VAL A 337 24.36 -11.43 12.05
CA VAL A 337 24.59 -12.35 13.15
C VAL A 337 25.91 -13.05 12.88
N SER A 338 26.83 -12.99 13.85
CA SER A 338 28.03 -13.83 13.82
C SER A 338 27.61 -15.29 13.99
N ASP A 339 27.53 -16.02 12.88
CA ASP A 339 26.99 -17.39 12.82
C ASP A 339 28.08 -18.47 12.77
N GLU A 340 29.36 -18.11 12.88
CA GLU A 340 30.49 -19.05 12.77
C GLU A 340 30.41 -20.19 13.81
N LYS A 341 30.07 -19.87 15.07
CA LYS A 341 29.89 -20.90 16.11
C LYS A 341 28.72 -21.83 15.81
N THR A 342 27.62 -21.27 15.31
CA THR A 342 26.43 -22.03 14.90
C THR A 342 26.76 -22.95 13.74
N LEU A 343 27.47 -22.45 12.72
CA LEU A 343 27.93 -23.23 11.57
C LEU A 343 28.85 -24.37 11.99
N ASP A 344 29.78 -24.14 12.91
CA ASP A 344 30.65 -25.20 13.41
C ASP A 344 29.91 -26.28 14.20
N ALA A 345 28.90 -25.89 14.99
CA ALA A 345 28.02 -26.83 15.68
C ALA A 345 27.23 -27.69 14.68
N LEU A 346 26.61 -27.05 13.69
CA LEU A 346 25.86 -27.75 12.64
C LEU A 346 26.76 -28.62 11.75
N ARG A 347 27.96 -28.16 11.38
CA ARG A 347 28.95 -28.96 10.62
C ARG A 347 29.31 -30.24 11.36
N LYS A 348 29.45 -30.19 12.68
CA LYS A 348 29.67 -31.38 13.51
C LYS A 348 28.44 -32.28 13.51
N ALA A 349 27.24 -31.71 13.64
CA ALA A 349 25.99 -32.47 13.70
C ALA A 349 25.65 -33.20 12.39
N PHE A 350 26.02 -32.61 11.25
CA PHE A 350 25.74 -33.10 9.89
C PHE A 350 26.90 -33.85 9.23
N ARG A 351 28.06 -33.98 9.90
CA ARG A 351 29.24 -34.66 9.37
C ARG A 351 28.91 -36.09 8.97
N ASP A 352 29.22 -36.44 7.71
CA ASP A 352 29.03 -37.77 7.11
C ASP A 352 27.58 -38.28 7.17
N LYS A 353 26.60 -37.38 7.35
CA LYS A 353 25.18 -37.71 7.37
C LYS A 353 24.49 -37.28 6.08
N LYS A 354 23.44 -38.02 5.73
CA LYS A 354 22.48 -37.62 4.70
C LYS A 354 21.41 -36.73 5.34
N ALA A 355 20.82 -35.83 4.57
CA ALA A 355 19.70 -35.01 5.03
C ALA A 355 18.41 -35.43 4.32
N LEU A 356 17.28 -35.41 5.03
CA LEU A 356 15.94 -35.59 4.47
C LEU A 356 15.15 -34.32 4.74
N LEU A 357 14.85 -33.56 3.69
CA LEU A 357 14.06 -32.34 3.77
C LEU A 357 12.58 -32.70 3.64
N LEU A 358 11.79 -32.19 4.56
CA LEU A 358 10.34 -32.40 4.62
C LEU A 358 9.68 -31.04 4.33
N ALA A 359 8.98 -30.92 3.21
CA ALA A 359 8.19 -29.75 2.86
C ALA A 359 6.69 -30.03 3.08
N PRO A 360 5.88 -29.00 3.37
CA PRO A 360 4.49 -29.18 3.78
C PRO A 360 3.53 -29.43 2.60
N GLY A 361 3.97 -30.15 1.56
CA GLY A 361 3.11 -30.54 0.43
C GLY A 361 2.25 -31.78 0.74
N PRO A 362 1.07 -31.96 0.10
CA PRO A 362 0.20 -33.12 0.26
C PRO A 362 0.91 -34.47 0.15
N GLY A 363 1.92 -34.57 -0.74
CA GLY A 363 2.69 -35.77 -0.98
C GLY A 363 3.38 -36.30 0.28
N LEU A 364 3.68 -35.44 1.25
CA LEU A 364 4.23 -35.86 2.54
C LEU A 364 3.25 -36.70 3.38
N LYS A 365 1.93 -36.50 3.20
CA LYS A 365 0.87 -37.31 3.83
C LYS A 365 0.56 -38.54 2.98
N GLU A 366 0.41 -38.37 1.67
CA GLU A 366 0.02 -39.44 0.74
C GLU A 366 1.08 -40.56 0.67
N TYR A 367 2.36 -40.18 0.59
CA TYR A 367 3.48 -41.10 0.46
C TYR A 367 4.20 -41.36 1.79
N ARG A 368 3.52 -41.16 2.92
CA ARG A 368 4.10 -41.30 4.28
C ARG A 368 4.91 -42.58 4.46
N LYS A 369 4.36 -43.72 4.03
CA LYS A 369 5.02 -45.03 4.16
C LYS A 369 6.38 -45.05 3.43
N GLN A 370 6.46 -44.45 2.25
CA GLN A 370 7.72 -44.37 1.49
C GLN A 370 8.76 -43.50 2.21
N VAL A 371 8.32 -42.40 2.83
CA VAL A 371 9.18 -41.52 3.63
C VAL A 371 9.70 -42.27 4.87
N GLU A 372 8.83 -42.99 5.59
CA GLU A 372 9.22 -43.81 6.74
C GLU A 372 10.17 -44.94 6.35
N ASP A 373 9.91 -45.63 5.23
CA ASP A 373 10.78 -46.67 4.67
C ASP A 373 12.16 -46.10 4.32
N TYR A 374 12.20 -44.92 3.69
CA TYR A 374 13.45 -44.23 3.37
C TYR A 374 14.23 -43.86 4.64
N GLN A 375 13.55 -43.33 5.67
CA GLN A 375 14.15 -42.98 6.96
C GLN A 375 14.76 -44.20 7.64
N ARG A 376 14.05 -45.33 7.67
CA ARG A 376 14.55 -46.59 8.25
C ARG A 376 15.78 -47.11 7.52
N ALA A 377 15.76 -47.09 6.18
CA ALA A 377 16.81 -47.66 5.36
C ALA A 377 18.10 -46.80 5.35
N HIS A 378 17.96 -45.47 5.30
CA HIS A 378 19.09 -44.56 5.08
C HIS A 378 19.52 -43.77 6.33
N ARG A 379 18.69 -43.78 7.39
CA ARG A 379 18.87 -43.00 8.62
C ARG A 379 19.33 -41.55 8.38
N PRO A 380 18.66 -40.80 7.49
CA PRO A 380 19.00 -39.39 7.24
C PRO A 380 18.63 -38.53 8.45
N VAL A 381 19.22 -37.34 8.56
CA VAL A 381 18.77 -36.31 9.49
C VAL A 381 17.52 -35.64 8.91
N PRO A 382 16.34 -35.76 9.54
CA PRO A 382 15.13 -35.11 9.06
C PRO A 382 15.15 -33.60 9.36
N ILE A 383 14.73 -32.80 8.39
CA ILE A 383 14.63 -31.34 8.50
C ILE A 383 13.31 -30.86 7.89
N SER A 384 12.38 -30.39 8.72
CA SER A 384 11.16 -29.75 8.22
C SER A 384 11.41 -28.32 7.75
N VAL A 385 10.76 -27.90 6.67
CA VAL A 385 11.01 -26.59 6.02
C VAL A 385 9.83 -25.66 6.25
N ASN A 386 10.02 -24.64 7.10
CA ASN A 386 9.06 -23.59 7.45
C ASN A 386 7.80 -24.07 8.19
N PHE A 387 7.83 -25.25 8.79
CA PHE A 387 6.79 -25.78 9.66
C PHE A 387 7.39 -26.82 10.62
N PHE A 388 6.62 -27.26 11.61
CA PHE A 388 6.97 -28.43 12.44
C PHE A 388 6.17 -29.63 11.94
N TYR A 389 6.84 -30.71 11.51
CA TYR A 389 6.13 -31.88 11.01
C TYR A 389 5.63 -32.77 12.16
N ASP A 390 4.35 -33.14 12.16
CA ASP A 390 3.72 -33.88 13.26
C ASP A 390 4.30 -35.29 13.49
N HIS A 391 4.87 -35.92 12.47
CA HIS A 391 5.50 -37.24 12.58
C HIS A 391 7.03 -37.18 12.72
N GLN A 392 7.59 -35.98 12.92
CA GLN A 392 9.00 -35.81 13.24
C GLN A 392 9.21 -35.78 14.76
N GLU A 393 10.02 -36.72 15.27
CA GLU A 393 10.36 -36.81 16.69
C GLU A 393 11.74 -36.18 17.00
N GLU A 394 12.68 -36.27 16.06
CA GLU A 394 14.05 -35.78 16.20
C GLU A 394 14.52 -34.99 14.97
N GLY A 395 15.74 -34.43 15.01
CA GLY A 395 16.33 -33.68 13.90
C GLY A 395 16.10 -32.18 14.01
N TYR A 396 15.79 -31.52 12.89
CA TYR A 396 15.72 -30.07 12.82
C TYR A 396 14.42 -29.54 12.19
N ALA A 397 14.06 -28.31 12.52
CA ALA A 397 13.09 -27.51 11.78
C ALA A 397 13.77 -26.22 11.31
N PHE A 398 13.81 -26.00 10.00
CA PHE A 398 14.42 -24.82 9.39
C PHE A 398 13.36 -23.78 9.06
N PHE A 399 13.52 -22.55 9.56
CA PHE A 399 12.66 -21.43 9.22
C PHE A 399 13.47 -20.30 8.60
N SER A 400 13.00 -19.82 7.46
CA SER A 400 13.47 -18.56 6.84
C SER A 400 12.36 -17.54 6.61
N ASN A 401 11.11 -17.94 6.77
CA ASN A 401 9.96 -17.04 6.71
C ASN A 401 9.52 -16.64 8.13
N SER A 402 9.63 -15.35 8.45
CA SER A 402 9.31 -14.82 9.78
C SER A 402 7.84 -15.01 10.16
N LYS A 403 6.90 -14.83 9.21
CA LYS A 403 5.47 -15.02 9.42
C LYS A 403 5.16 -16.46 9.81
N ARG A 404 5.67 -17.43 9.04
CA ARG A 404 5.48 -18.88 9.31
C ARG A 404 6.07 -19.30 10.65
N PHE A 405 7.24 -18.77 11.01
CA PHE A 405 7.82 -19.06 12.32
C PHE A 405 6.97 -18.51 13.46
N GLN A 406 6.44 -17.28 13.35
CA GLN A 406 5.58 -16.73 14.40
C GLN A 406 4.28 -17.53 14.57
N GLU A 407 3.72 -18.06 13.48
CA GLU A 407 2.53 -18.89 13.48
C GLU A 407 2.79 -20.24 14.18
N TYR A 408 3.89 -20.91 13.84
CA TYR A 408 4.14 -22.28 14.29
C TYR A 408 5.05 -22.39 15.53
N ARG A 409 5.63 -21.30 16.06
CA ARG A 409 6.57 -21.35 17.20
C ARG A 409 6.00 -22.02 18.46
N SER A 410 4.68 -22.04 18.63
CA SER A 410 4.00 -22.74 19.74
C SER A 410 3.99 -24.26 19.56
N LEU A 411 4.17 -24.76 18.34
CA LEU A 411 4.19 -26.18 17.97
C LEU A 411 5.57 -26.82 18.08
N ARG A 412 6.54 -26.14 18.71
CA ARG A 412 7.89 -26.68 18.93
C ARG A 412 7.84 -28.01 19.69
N LYS A 413 8.64 -28.96 19.24
CA LYS A 413 8.78 -30.29 19.85
C LYS A 413 10.11 -30.41 20.60
N PRO A 414 10.15 -31.01 21.80
CA PRO A 414 11.38 -31.14 22.58
C PRO A 414 12.56 -31.83 21.86
N GLY A 415 12.29 -32.80 20.99
CA GLY A 415 13.34 -33.51 20.23
C GLY A 415 13.79 -32.84 18.94
N VAL A 416 13.12 -31.75 18.52
CA VAL A 416 13.39 -31.08 17.23
C VAL A 416 14.08 -29.74 17.50
N GLN A 417 15.35 -29.64 17.11
CA GLN A 417 16.11 -28.40 17.20
C GLN A 417 15.67 -27.42 16.10
N VAL A 418 15.84 -26.12 16.32
CA VAL A 418 15.38 -25.11 15.35
C VAL A 418 16.56 -24.39 14.74
N ILE A 419 16.54 -24.28 13.41
CA ILE A 419 17.48 -23.47 12.63
C ILE A 419 16.69 -22.29 12.05
N LEU A 420 17.11 -21.07 12.37
CA LEU A 420 16.49 -19.82 11.92
C LEU A 420 17.46 -19.06 11.03
N THR A 421 16.95 -18.34 10.03
CA THR A 421 17.76 -17.31 9.36
C THR A 421 17.67 -15.96 10.07
N SER A 422 18.70 -15.12 9.93
CA SER A 422 18.90 -13.88 10.69
C SER A 422 17.80 -12.82 10.54
N ASN A 423 16.97 -12.90 9.50
CA ASN A 423 15.76 -12.06 9.35
C ASN A 423 14.67 -12.38 10.39
N ILE A 424 14.73 -13.53 11.06
CA ILE A 424 13.83 -13.91 12.15
C ILE A 424 14.40 -13.40 13.46
N THR A 425 13.85 -12.30 13.98
CA THR A 425 14.41 -11.60 15.16
C THR A 425 13.63 -11.80 16.47
N THR A 426 12.52 -12.54 16.46
CA THR A 426 11.64 -12.69 17.64
C THR A 426 11.15 -14.12 17.82
N GLY A 427 10.94 -14.55 19.06
CA GLY A 427 10.57 -15.93 19.38
C GLY A 427 11.74 -16.92 19.32
N ILE A 428 12.97 -16.39 19.25
CA ILE A 428 14.23 -17.14 19.30
C ILE A 428 14.47 -17.56 20.74
N ARG A 429 14.78 -18.84 20.95
CA ARG A 429 15.23 -19.39 22.23
C ARG A 429 16.77 -19.47 22.26
N PRO A 430 17.41 -19.46 23.45
CA PRO A 430 18.87 -19.50 23.55
C PRO A 430 19.55 -20.71 22.89
N ASP A 431 18.81 -21.81 22.70
CA ASP A 431 19.23 -23.06 22.08
C ASP A 431 18.96 -23.12 20.56
N ASP A 432 18.34 -22.09 19.98
CA ASP A 432 18.11 -22.03 18.54
C ASP A 432 19.39 -21.70 17.76
N HIS A 433 19.54 -22.33 16.59
CA HIS A 433 20.64 -22.08 15.67
C HIS A 433 20.29 -20.95 14.71
N VAL A 434 20.88 -19.77 14.89
CA VAL A 434 20.67 -18.64 13.98
C VAL A 434 21.79 -18.58 12.94
N ILE A 435 21.41 -18.59 11.66
CA ILE A 435 22.29 -18.55 10.48
C ILE A 435 22.09 -17.24 9.72
N ASN A 436 23.18 -16.67 9.22
CA ASN A 436 23.11 -15.46 8.41
C ASN A 436 22.43 -15.74 7.07
N LEU A 437 21.27 -15.12 6.84
CA LEU A 437 20.48 -15.29 5.61
C LEU A 437 21.29 -14.97 4.35
N TYR A 438 22.10 -13.90 4.40
CA TYR A 438 22.87 -13.44 3.25
C TYR A 438 23.89 -14.49 2.78
N ARG A 439 24.40 -15.31 3.70
CA ARG A 439 25.30 -16.41 3.36
C ARG A 439 24.61 -17.48 2.50
N LEU A 440 23.28 -17.59 2.60
CA LEU A 440 22.45 -18.57 1.89
C LEU A 440 21.88 -18.04 0.57
N SER A 441 21.93 -16.72 0.33
CA SER A 441 21.33 -16.10 -0.87
C SER A 441 22.23 -15.01 -1.47
N GLN A 442 22.60 -15.13 -2.74
CA GLN A 442 23.36 -14.10 -3.46
C GLN A 442 22.46 -13.21 -4.31
N GLU A 443 21.29 -13.71 -4.74
CA GLU A 443 20.27 -12.96 -5.48
C GLU A 443 18.93 -12.90 -4.72
N GLU A 444 18.14 -11.86 -4.95
CA GLU A 444 16.81 -11.65 -4.34
C GLU A 444 15.82 -12.76 -4.72
N THR A 445 15.94 -13.27 -5.95
CA THR A 445 15.18 -14.40 -6.50
C THR A 445 15.35 -15.71 -5.70
N GLU A 446 16.46 -15.86 -5.00
CA GLU A 446 16.85 -17.05 -4.25
C GLU A 446 16.37 -16.98 -2.79
N ARG A 447 16.03 -15.77 -2.30
CA ARG A 447 15.58 -15.52 -0.92
C ARG A 447 14.14 -15.97 -0.66
N GLY A 448 13.34 -16.12 -1.72
CA GLY A 448 11.91 -16.47 -1.60
C GLY A 448 11.61 -17.95 -1.37
N ASN A 449 12.55 -18.87 -1.63
CA ASN A 449 12.31 -20.31 -1.50
C ASN A 449 13.12 -20.94 -0.35
N SER A 450 12.42 -21.26 0.74
CA SER A 450 13.05 -21.82 1.94
C SER A 450 13.67 -23.19 1.77
N GLY A 451 13.19 -24.00 0.81
CA GLY A 451 13.82 -25.28 0.47
C GLY A 451 15.19 -25.09 -0.17
N ILE A 452 15.29 -24.14 -1.12
CA ILE A 452 16.56 -23.76 -1.76
C ILE A 452 17.55 -23.21 -0.73
N LEU A 453 17.10 -22.32 0.17
CA LEU A 453 17.94 -21.78 1.25
C LEU A 453 18.49 -22.89 2.16
N LEU A 454 17.65 -23.87 2.53
CA LEU A 454 18.09 -25.01 3.34
C LEU A 454 19.12 -25.87 2.61
N LEU A 455 18.91 -26.20 1.33
CA LEU A 455 19.87 -26.97 0.54
C LEU A 455 21.23 -26.28 0.44
N ARG A 456 21.24 -24.95 0.31
CA ARG A 456 22.48 -24.16 0.33
C ARG A 456 23.17 -24.17 1.68
N LEU A 457 22.40 -24.09 2.78
CA LEU A 457 22.95 -24.29 4.12
C LEU A 457 23.61 -25.67 4.21
N LEU A 458 22.92 -26.73 3.78
CA LEU A 458 23.46 -28.09 3.82
C LEU A 458 24.76 -28.25 3.00
N LEU A 459 24.86 -27.60 1.84
CA LEU A 459 26.12 -27.52 1.08
C LEU A 459 27.24 -26.84 1.86
N LEU A 460 26.96 -25.72 2.54
CA LEU A 460 27.94 -25.02 3.40
C LEU A 460 28.37 -25.85 4.61
N LEU A 461 27.50 -26.75 5.08
CA LEU A 461 27.79 -27.71 6.14
C LEU A 461 28.58 -28.95 5.64
N GLY A 462 28.75 -29.10 4.32
CA GLY A 462 29.48 -30.20 3.69
C GLY A 462 28.64 -31.46 3.42
N VAL A 463 27.31 -31.36 3.50
CA VAL A 463 26.39 -32.47 3.20
C VAL A 463 26.39 -32.72 1.68
N ARG A 464 26.56 -33.99 1.29
CA ARG A 464 26.66 -34.40 -0.13
C ARG A 464 25.43 -35.11 -0.67
N GLU A 465 24.54 -35.59 0.20
CA GLU A 465 23.32 -36.31 -0.17
C GLU A 465 22.11 -35.71 0.54
N GLY A 466 21.15 -35.25 -0.25
CA GLY A 466 19.89 -34.65 0.22
C GLY A 466 18.69 -35.36 -0.41
N ALA A 467 17.77 -35.81 0.43
CA ALA A 467 16.50 -36.40 0.01
C ALA A 467 15.37 -35.39 0.20
N LEU A 468 14.41 -35.34 -0.73
CA LEU A 468 13.31 -34.38 -0.75
C LEU A 468 11.97 -35.12 -0.65
N ALA A 469 11.14 -34.77 0.32
CA ALA A 469 9.78 -35.30 0.48
C ALA A 469 8.77 -34.17 0.71
N GLY A 470 7.60 -34.23 0.07
CA GLY A 470 6.58 -33.18 0.12
C GLY A 470 6.93 -31.93 -0.67
N PHE A 471 7.89 -32.02 -1.60
CA PHE A 471 8.30 -30.95 -2.51
C PHE A 471 7.49 -31.01 -3.81
N ASP A 472 6.17 -31.03 -3.69
CA ASP A 472 5.30 -31.53 -4.76
C ASP A 472 5.24 -30.58 -5.97
N GLY A 473 5.44 -29.28 -5.76
CA GLY A 473 5.27 -28.24 -6.77
C GLY A 473 4.06 -27.36 -6.50
N TYR A 474 3.84 -26.37 -7.36
CA TYR A 474 2.62 -25.57 -7.40
C TYR A 474 1.76 -26.03 -8.59
N ILE A 475 0.64 -26.68 -8.33
CA ILE A 475 -0.35 -27.13 -9.32
C ILE A 475 -1.58 -26.22 -9.21
N GLU A 476 -2.00 -25.64 -10.34
CA GLU A 476 -3.15 -24.73 -10.40
C GLU A 476 -4.45 -25.51 -10.17
N GLY A 477 -5.30 -25.03 -9.27
CA GLY A 477 -6.58 -25.67 -8.93
C GLY A 477 -6.52 -26.76 -7.87
N GLU A 478 -5.34 -27.08 -7.34
CA GLU A 478 -5.14 -28.09 -6.28
C GLU A 478 -4.70 -27.48 -4.94
N GLU A 479 -4.87 -28.24 -3.85
CA GLU A 479 -4.30 -27.90 -2.55
C GLU A 479 -2.79 -28.15 -2.55
N ASN A 480 -1.99 -27.09 -2.57
CA ASN A 480 -0.54 -27.19 -2.64
C ASN A 480 0.15 -27.37 -1.27
N TYR A 481 -0.63 -27.52 -0.19
CA TYR A 481 -0.14 -27.63 1.18
C TYR A 481 -0.96 -28.65 2.00
N LEU A 482 -0.33 -29.25 3.02
CA LEU A 482 -0.98 -30.13 3.98
C LEU A 482 -2.10 -29.43 4.75
N GLU A 483 -3.24 -30.11 4.88
CA GLU A 483 -4.38 -29.68 5.68
C GLU A 483 -3.97 -29.27 7.11
N GLY A 484 -4.44 -28.10 7.57
CA GLY A 484 -4.08 -27.52 8.88
C GLY A 484 -2.79 -26.72 8.91
N TYR A 485 -1.94 -26.87 7.89
CA TYR A 485 -0.82 -25.97 7.62
C TYR A 485 -1.26 -25.02 6.49
N PHE A 486 -1.07 -23.71 6.66
CA PHE A 486 -1.54 -22.67 5.72
C PHE A 486 -3.06 -22.37 5.70
N GLY A 487 -3.72 -22.38 6.86
CA GLY A 487 -5.17 -22.17 7.00
C GLY A 487 -5.77 -20.79 6.65
N ARG A 488 -5.10 -19.90 5.89
CA ARG A 488 -5.69 -18.61 5.45
C ARG A 488 -4.91 -17.78 4.40
N PHE A 489 -3.76 -18.23 3.90
CA PHE A 489 -2.95 -17.46 2.93
C PHE A 489 -2.97 -18.11 1.55
N ALA A 490 -4.13 -18.11 0.91
CA ALA A 490 -4.33 -18.54 -0.48
C ALA A 490 -3.85 -17.48 -1.51
N SER A 491 -3.00 -16.53 -1.12
CA SER A 491 -2.60 -15.38 -1.96
C SER A 491 -1.09 -15.25 -2.13
N ALA A 492 -0.31 -16.31 -1.90
CA ALA A 492 1.04 -16.33 -2.45
C ALA A 492 0.91 -16.54 -3.96
N PRO A 493 1.53 -15.70 -4.82
CA PRO A 493 1.54 -15.96 -6.26
C PRO A 493 2.06 -17.39 -6.47
N LEU A 494 1.34 -18.17 -7.30
CA LEU A 494 1.74 -19.52 -7.71
C LEU A 494 3.25 -19.51 -7.97
N GLY A 495 4.01 -20.25 -7.15
CA GLY A 495 5.45 -20.24 -7.28
C GLY A 495 5.84 -20.74 -8.67
N ASP A 496 6.83 -20.10 -9.29
CA ASP A 496 7.33 -20.51 -10.61
C ASP A 496 8.09 -21.85 -10.48
N ASN A 497 7.39 -22.97 -10.76
CA ASN A 497 7.97 -24.31 -10.71
C ASN A 497 9.25 -24.42 -11.55
N ARG A 498 9.27 -23.80 -12.74
CA ARG A 498 10.44 -23.83 -13.63
C ARG A 498 11.64 -23.12 -13.00
N LYS A 499 11.41 -21.97 -12.35
CA LYS A 499 12.47 -21.25 -11.66
C LYS A 499 13.04 -22.07 -10.50
N ILE A 500 12.18 -22.73 -9.73
CA ILE A 500 12.61 -23.58 -8.60
C ILE A 500 13.37 -24.81 -9.12
N ALA A 501 12.87 -25.48 -10.15
CA ALA A 501 13.54 -26.62 -10.79
C ALA A 501 14.94 -26.27 -11.31
N ARG A 502 15.11 -25.09 -11.94
CA ARG A 502 16.44 -24.60 -12.36
C ARG A 502 17.42 -24.46 -11.20
N GLU A 503 16.98 -23.92 -10.07
CA GLU A 503 17.82 -23.79 -8.88
C GLU A 503 18.15 -25.17 -8.26
N LEU A 504 17.19 -26.08 -8.20
CA LEU A 504 17.43 -27.47 -7.77
C LEU A 504 18.43 -28.17 -8.69
N LYS A 505 18.36 -27.97 -10.01
CA LYS A 505 19.33 -28.51 -10.98
C LYS A 505 20.75 -27.99 -10.74
N LYS A 506 20.91 -26.69 -10.49
CA LYS A 506 22.22 -26.09 -10.13
C LYS A 506 22.79 -26.70 -8.84
N LEU A 507 21.94 -26.92 -7.84
CA LEU A 507 22.33 -27.54 -6.57
C LEU A 507 22.63 -29.04 -6.74
N GLY A 508 21.90 -29.73 -7.61
CA GLY A 508 22.10 -31.13 -7.99
C GLY A 508 23.50 -31.43 -8.56
N GLY A 509 24.12 -30.44 -9.21
CA GLY A 509 25.52 -30.54 -9.65
C GLY A 509 26.55 -30.52 -8.52
N LYS A 510 26.17 -30.13 -7.29
CA LYS A 510 27.04 -30.01 -6.12
C LYS A 510 26.66 -30.98 -4.97
N MET A 511 25.43 -31.46 -4.96
CA MET A 511 24.86 -32.39 -3.99
C MET A 511 23.99 -33.40 -4.73
N ARG A 512 24.08 -34.69 -4.38
CA ARG A 512 23.15 -35.70 -4.90
C ARG A 512 21.77 -35.47 -4.29
N LEU A 513 20.82 -35.05 -5.11
CA LEU A 513 19.43 -34.88 -4.74
C LEU A 513 18.63 -36.14 -5.11
N THR A 514 17.67 -36.53 -4.27
CA THR A 514 16.77 -37.66 -4.53
C THR A 514 15.37 -37.30 -4.06
N PHE A 515 14.39 -37.40 -4.96
CA PHE A 515 12.98 -37.22 -4.61
C PHE A 515 12.44 -38.53 -4.02
N VAL A 516 11.92 -38.45 -2.79
CA VAL A 516 11.30 -39.58 -2.08
C VAL A 516 9.80 -39.64 -2.38
N THR A 517 9.21 -38.49 -2.69
CA THR A 517 7.82 -38.35 -3.15
C THR A 517 7.81 -37.72 -4.54
N PRO A 518 6.77 -37.94 -5.36
CA PRO A 518 6.63 -37.27 -6.64
C PRO A 518 6.73 -35.74 -6.53
N SER A 519 7.26 -35.09 -7.56
CA SER A 519 7.53 -33.66 -7.56
C SER A 519 7.50 -33.12 -8.99
N ALA A 520 6.70 -32.08 -9.22
CA ALA A 520 6.69 -31.36 -10.49
C ALA A 520 8.05 -30.70 -10.81
N TYR A 521 8.92 -30.53 -9.81
CA TYR A 521 10.28 -30.04 -10.04
C TYR A 521 11.18 -31.10 -10.68
N GLU A 522 10.93 -32.38 -10.45
CA GLU A 522 11.72 -33.47 -11.04
C GLU A 522 11.46 -33.59 -12.54
N GLU A 523 10.22 -33.38 -12.97
CA GLU A 523 9.81 -33.40 -14.38
C GLU A 523 10.43 -32.25 -15.19
N GLU A 524 10.75 -31.13 -14.53
CA GLU A 524 11.29 -29.90 -15.12
C GLU A 524 12.84 -29.78 -14.97
N MET A 525 13.50 -30.74 -14.29
CA MET A 525 14.96 -30.80 -14.06
C MET A 525 15.69 -31.52 -15.20
#